data_AF-A0A6B3NQ51-F1
#
_entry.id   AF-A0A6B3NQ51-F1
#
_cell.length_a   1.000
_cell.length_b   1.000
_cell.length_c   1.000
_cell.angle_alpha   90.00
_cell.angle_beta   90.00
_cell.angle_gamma   90.00
#
_symmetry.space_group_name_H-M   'P 1'
#
loop_
_entity.id
_entity.type
_entity.pdbx_description
1 polymer ?
#
loop_
_entity_poly.entity_id
_entity_poly.type
_entity_poly.pdbx_seq_one_letter_code
_entity_poly.pdbx_strand_id
1 'polypeptide(L)' 'EHDLEAEQALIKVIRRQAGQAESLGDRATRYLYEQILLKTEERAYHLSHFLAADSLTLGFVQAASKN' A
#
# COMPACT_ATOMS: atom_id res chain seq x y z
N GLU A 1 -1.44 -1.77 -11.03
CA GLU A 1 -2.70 -1.61 -10.29
C GLU A 1 -3.06 -2.84 -9.45
N HIS A 2 -3.00 -4.06 -10.00
CA HIS A 2 -3.32 -5.29 -9.25
C HIS A 2 -2.53 -5.50 -7.95
N ASP A 3 -1.23 -5.17 -7.92
CA ASP A 3 -0.44 -5.27 -6.69
C ASP A 3 -0.96 -4.31 -5.61
N LEU A 4 -1.37 -3.09 -6.00
CA LEU A 4 -1.95 -2.12 -5.07
C LEU A 4 -3.27 -2.64 -4.50
N GLU A 5 -4.13 -3.21 -5.34
CA GLU A 5 -5.39 -3.82 -4.92
C GLU A 5 -5.16 -4.98 -3.94
N ALA A 6 -4.15 -5.80 -4.20
CA ALA A 6 -3.76 -6.90 -3.31
C ALA A 6 -3.28 -6.40 -1.94
N GLU A 7 -2.38 -5.40 -1.91
CA GLU A 7 -1.92 -4.80 -0.65
C GLU A 7 -3.09 -4.17 0.13
N GLN A 8 -4.03 -3.50 -0.55
CA GLN A 8 -5.23 -2.95 0.09
C GLN A 8 -6.16 -4.03 0.67
N ALA A 9 -6.29 -5.18 0.00
CA ALA A 9 -7.04 -6.32 0.52
C ALA A 9 -6.35 -6.90 1.77
N LEU A 10 -5.02 -7.03 1.75
CA LEU A 10 -4.22 -7.50 2.89
C LEU A 10 -4.34 -6.56 4.09
N ILE A 11 -4.22 -5.24 3.88
CA ILE A 11 -4.40 -4.21 4.93
C ILE A 11 -5.74 -4.41 5.67
N LYS A 12 -6.83 -4.63 4.94
CA LYS A 12 -8.17 -4.86 5.54
C LYS A 12 -8.22 -6.14 6.38
N VAL A 13 -7.51 -7.18 5.98
CA VAL A 13 -7.45 -8.45 6.74
C VAL A 13 -6.58 -8.26 7.99
N ILE A 14 -5.38 -7.71 7.85
CA ILE A 14 -4.43 -7.54 8.95
C ILE A 14 -5.04 -6.65 10.06
N ARG A 15 -5.73 -5.56 9.71
CA ARG A 15 -6.42 -4.71 10.71
C ARG A 15 -7.48 -5.47 11.50
N ARG A 16 -8.27 -6.32 10.82
CA ARG A 16 -9.29 -7.17 11.49
C ARG A 16 -8.64 -8.19 12.42
N GLN A 17 -7.56 -8.84 11.97
CA GLN A 17 -6.85 -9.84 12.76
C GLN A 17 -6.11 -9.22 13.95
N ALA A 18 -5.53 -8.03 13.79
CA ALA A 18 -4.92 -7.28 14.89
C ALA A 18 -5.95 -6.93 15.97
N GLY A 19 -7.13 -6.43 15.58
CA GLY A 19 -8.22 -6.16 16.52
C GLY A 19 -8.75 -7.41 17.21
N GLN A 20 -8.83 -8.54 16.50
CA GLN A 20 -9.20 -9.83 17.10
C GLN A 20 -8.16 -10.28 18.13
N ALA A 21 -6.86 -10.23 17.79
CA ALA A 21 -5.77 -10.60 18.70
C ALA A 21 -5.82 -9.75 19.98
N GLU A 22 -6.07 -8.45 19.84
CA GLU A 22 -6.27 -7.55 20.99
C GLU A 22 -7.46 -7.96 21.86
N SER A 23 -8.61 -8.27 21.25
CA SER A 23 -9.82 -8.67 22.00
C SER A 23 -9.65 -9.98 22.79
N LEU A 24 -8.72 -10.84 22.34
CA LEU A 24 -8.37 -12.10 23.00
C LEU A 24 -7.21 -11.95 24.01
N GLY A 25 -6.67 -10.74 24.15
CA GLY A 25 -5.54 -10.46 25.04
C GLY A 25 -4.17 -10.87 24.49
N ASP A 26 -4.08 -11.33 23.23
CA ASP A 26 -2.82 -11.71 22.59
C ASP A 26 -2.09 -10.47 22.05
N ARG A 27 -1.32 -9.83 22.93
CA ARG A 27 -0.55 -8.62 22.58
C ARG A 27 0.66 -8.90 21.69
N ALA A 28 1.24 -10.10 21.76
CA ALA A 28 2.41 -10.45 20.95
C ALA A 28 2.01 -10.58 19.47
N THR A 29 0.91 -11.28 19.20
CA THR A 29 0.36 -11.39 17.85
C THR A 29 -0.13 -10.05 17.33
N ARG A 30 -0.80 -9.23 18.16
CA ARG A 30 -1.19 -7.85 17.79
C ARG A 30 0.05 -7.04 17.34
N TYR A 31 1.11 -7.04 18.14
CA TYR A 31 2.34 -6.32 17.85
C TYR A 31 2.96 -6.77 16.52
N LEU A 32 3.03 -8.08 16.28
CA LEU A 32 3.52 -8.63 15.02
C LEU A 32 2.65 -8.18 13.83
N TYR A 33 1.32 -8.21 13.96
CA TYR A 33 0.42 -7.72 12.92
C TYR A 33 0.62 -6.23 12.64
N GLU A 34 0.87 -5.40 13.64
CA GLU A 34 1.13 -3.97 13.46
C GLU A 34 2.45 -3.73 12.70
N GLN A 35 3.50 -4.50 12.98
CA GLN A 35 4.76 -4.41 12.23
C GLN A 35 4.57 -4.78 10.75
N ILE A 36 3.82 -5.87 10.48
CA ILE A 36 3.50 -6.29 9.12
C ILE A 36 2.59 -5.25 8.44
N LEU A 37 1.61 -4.71 9.16
CA LEU A 37 0.68 -3.70 8.66
C LEU A 37 1.43 -2.46 8.19
N LEU A 38 2.34 -1.93 9.00
CA LEU A 38 3.13 -0.74 8.64
C LEU A 38 3.87 -0.95 7.32
N LYS A 39 4.54 -2.10 7.15
CA LYS A 39 5.26 -2.40 5.91
C LYS A 39 4.34 -2.62 4.71
N THR A 40 3.14 -3.14 4.95
CA THR A 40 2.11 -3.34 3.92
C THR A 40 1.50 -2.02 3.46
N GLU A 41 1.25 -1.10 4.40
CA GLU A 41 0.81 0.27 4.11
C GLU A 41 1.89 1.07 3.38
N GLU A 42 3.16 0.95 3.78
CA GLU A 42 4.29 1.54 3.04
C GLU A 42 4.33 1.03 1.60
N ARG A 43 4.21 -0.28 1.35
CA ARG A 43 4.20 -0.81 -0.03
C ARG A 43 3.01 -0.27 -0.84
N ALA A 44 1.81 -0.24 -0.27
CA ALA A 44 0.63 0.34 -0.93
C ALA A 44 0.84 1.83 -1.27
N TYR A 45 1.42 2.61 -0.35
CA TYR A 45 1.77 4.01 -0.58
C TYR A 45 2.73 4.16 -1.76
N HIS A 46 3.79 3.35 -1.83
CA HIS A 46 4.76 3.42 -2.92
C HIS A 46 4.14 3.01 -4.26
N LEU A 47 3.35 1.95 -4.30
CA LEU A 47 2.63 1.53 -5.51
C LEU A 47 1.68 2.63 -6.00
N SER A 48 0.96 3.28 -5.09
CA SER A 48 0.11 4.42 -5.42
C SER A 48 0.89 5.59 -6.02
N HIS A 49 2.09 5.88 -5.51
CA HIS A 49 2.96 6.93 -6.08
C HIS A 49 3.44 6.57 -7.47
N PHE A 50 3.84 5.32 -7.70
CA PHE A 50 4.28 4.87 -9.02
C PHE A 50 3.18 4.91 -10.08
N LEU A 51 1.92 4.74 -9.69
CA LEU A 51 0.77 4.73 -10.60
C LEU A 51 0.21 6.14 -10.86
N ALA A 52 0.71 7.17 -10.17
CA ALA A 52 0.29 8.53 -10.45
C ALA A 52 0.61 8.90 -11.91
N ALA A 53 -0.31 9.61 -12.56
CA ALA A 53 -0.14 10.08 -13.93
C ALA A 53 0.81 11.29 -14.00
N ASP A 54 2.06 11.08 -13.59
CA ASP A 54 3.14 12.05 -13.60
C ASP A 54 4.43 11.39 -14.10
N SER A 55 5.25 12.14 -14.83
CA SER A 55 6.53 11.68 -15.33
C SER A 55 7.38 12.86 -15.81
N LEU A 56 8.68 12.83 -15.51
CA LEU A 56 9.66 13.77 -16.06
C LEU A 56 9.65 13.79 -17.60
N THR A 57 9.22 12.69 -18.23
CA THR A 57 9.17 12.58 -19.70
C THR A 57 8.11 13.49 -20.32
N LEU A 58 7.02 13.79 -19.59
CA LEU A 58 5.91 14.58 -20.11
C LEU A 58 6.36 15.96 -20.63
N GLY A 59 7.42 16.53 -20.05
CA GLY A 59 8.02 17.78 -20.50
C GLY A 59 8.56 17.78 -21.93
N PHE A 60 8.89 16.61 -22.50
CA PHE A 60 9.44 16.49 -23.85
C PHE A 60 8.65 15.55 -24.78
N VAL A 61 7.94 14.53 -24.29
CA VAL A 61 7.14 13.65 -25.17
C VAL A 61 5.91 14.40 -25.72
N GLN A 62 5.32 15.32 -24.94
CA GLN A 62 4.17 16.12 -25.38
C GLN A 62 4.54 17.12 -26.49
N ALA A 63 5.79 17.59 -26.50
CA ALA A 63 6.32 18.49 -27.54
C ALA A 63 6.63 17.73 -28.84
N ALA A 64 7.17 16.51 -28.74
CA ALA A 64 7.45 15.66 -29.90
C ALA A 64 6.18 15.17 -30.62
N SER A 65 5.07 14.94 -29.89
CA SER A 65 3.79 14.53 -30.48
C SER A 65 3.01 15.65 -31.18
N LYS A 66 3.41 16.93 -31.03
CA LYS A 66 2.74 18.09 -31.64
C LYS A 66 3.41 18.58 -32.93
N ASN A 67 4.52 17.97 -33.33
CA ASN A 67 5.21 18.20 -34.59
C ASN A 67 4.97 17.02 -35.55
#